data_AF-A0A0R1KQL6-F1
#
_entry.id   AF-A0A0R1KQL6-F1
#
_cell.length_a   1.000
_cell.length_b   1.000
_cell.length_c   1.000
_cell.angle_alpha   90.00
_cell.angle_beta   90.00
_cell.angle_gamma   90.00
#
_symmetry.space_group_name_H-M   'P 1'
#
loop_
_entity.id
_entity.type
_entity.pdbx_description
1 polymer ?
#
loop_
_entity_poly.entity_id
_entity_poly.type
_entity_poly.pdbx_seq_one_letter_code
_entity_poly.pdbx_strand_id
1 'polypeptide(L)'
;MKSILDKAESELMMEDYSNVSESLSGINADEIHNNALKMQYYYQRGLFNALTNDKLEDAFYCFARILEDLDERHQTIYTHLAYVGLGIFYSKMGLIKEASFFFEKVWNYIDVHKDETFQKNGINIYLRILTIVFYTAEFYIKVNDYEKSNELISRGIRLCSEQHITYYLPRLKFLSAVIAINEKKPHTEIEGLLSESLAFAKINHNEVVEARIKALREKYNKEVDLKNE
;
A
#
# COMPACT_ATOMS: atom_id res chain seq x y z
N MET A 1 -5.26 -15.77 17.76
CA MET A 1 -5.91 -15.13 16.59
C MET A 1 -5.48 -13.69 16.43
N LYS A 2 -5.90 -12.75 17.30
CA LYS A 2 -5.56 -11.32 17.16
C LYS A 2 -4.05 -11.03 16.98
N SER A 3 -3.20 -11.60 17.83
CA SER A 3 -1.74 -11.43 17.71
C SER A 3 -1.16 -11.94 16.39
N ILE A 4 -1.74 -13.00 15.82
CA ILE A 4 -1.30 -13.57 14.53
C ILE A 4 -1.70 -12.62 13.40
N LEU A 5 -2.92 -12.10 13.41
CA LEU A 5 -3.39 -11.14 12.42
C LEU A 5 -2.65 -9.80 12.51
N ASP A 6 -2.32 -9.33 13.72
CA ASP A 6 -1.54 -8.11 13.91
C ASP A 6 -0.10 -8.28 13.40
N LYS A 7 0.49 -9.46 13.58
CA LYS A 7 1.80 -9.82 13.00
C LYS A 7 1.73 -9.86 11.48
N ALA A 8 0.75 -10.57 10.91
CA ALA A 8 0.53 -10.64 9.46
C ALA A 8 0.29 -9.26 8.83
N GLU A 9 -0.38 -8.35 9.56
CA GLU A 9 -0.55 -6.95 9.13
C GLU A 9 0.81 -6.30 8.93
N SER A 10 1.67 -6.35 9.94
CA SER A 10 3.00 -5.73 9.88
C SER A 10 3.89 -6.35 8.80
N GLU A 11 3.86 -7.67 8.63
CA GLU A 11 4.62 -8.40 7.60
C GLU A 11 4.18 -8.00 6.19
N LEU A 12 2.87 -7.87 5.97
CA LEU A 12 2.32 -7.42 4.69
C LEU A 12 2.83 -6.01 4.33
N MET A 13 2.97 -5.13 5.33
CA MET A 13 3.47 -3.78 5.13
C MET A 13 4.95 -3.71 4.77
N MET A 14 5.73 -4.67 5.29
CA MET A 14 7.16 -4.84 5.01
C MET A 14 7.42 -5.60 3.71
N GLU A 15 6.36 -6.01 2.98
CA GLU A 15 6.44 -6.83 1.78
C GLU A 15 7.07 -8.22 2.04
N ASP A 16 6.98 -8.71 3.28
CA ASP A 16 7.44 -10.03 3.69
C ASP A 16 6.37 -11.09 3.43
N TYR A 17 6.11 -11.31 2.14
CA TYR A 17 5.04 -12.20 1.69
C TYR A 17 5.23 -13.65 2.13
N SER A 18 6.48 -14.09 2.36
CA SER A 18 6.76 -15.43 2.88
C SER A 18 6.15 -15.60 4.27
N ASN A 19 6.43 -14.67 5.19
CA ASN A 19 5.91 -14.74 6.55
C ASN A 19 4.40 -14.45 6.62
N VAL A 20 3.88 -13.58 5.75
CA VAL A 20 2.41 -13.40 5.61
C VAL A 20 1.73 -14.72 5.26
N SER A 21 2.27 -15.45 4.27
CA SER A 21 1.72 -16.73 3.85
C SER A 21 1.72 -17.74 5.01
N GLU A 22 2.82 -17.83 5.76
CA GLU A 22 2.91 -18.70 6.94
C GLU A 22 1.85 -18.31 7.99
N SER A 23 1.80 -17.03 8.36
CA SER A 23 0.87 -16.48 9.35
C SER A 23 -0.61 -16.73 9.00
N LEU A 24 -0.97 -16.69 7.72
CA LEU A 24 -2.36 -16.85 7.26
C LEU A 24 -2.76 -18.31 6.95
N SER A 25 -1.81 -19.18 6.61
CA SER A 25 -2.07 -20.56 6.13
C SER A 25 -2.83 -21.43 7.12
N GLY A 26 -2.61 -21.25 8.43
CA GLY A 26 -3.24 -22.04 9.48
C GLY A 26 -4.59 -21.52 9.97
N ILE A 27 -5.10 -20.42 9.41
CA ILE A 27 -6.31 -19.76 9.91
C ILE A 27 -7.55 -20.25 9.14
N ASN A 28 -8.45 -20.90 9.88
CA ASN A 28 -9.81 -21.19 9.41
C ASN A 28 -10.75 -20.01 9.70
N ALA A 29 -11.28 -19.38 8.65
CA ALA A 29 -12.15 -18.21 8.77
C ALA A 29 -13.47 -18.48 9.50
N ASP A 30 -13.94 -19.74 9.51
CA ASP A 30 -15.20 -20.13 10.16
C ASP A 30 -15.07 -20.22 11.68
N GLU A 31 -13.84 -20.37 12.18
CA GLU A 31 -13.52 -20.36 13.62
C GLU A 31 -13.34 -18.95 14.19
N ILE A 32 -13.36 -17.91 13.32
CA ILE A 32 -13.29 -16.52 13.75
C ILE A 32 -14.70 -16.00 14.03
N HIS A 33 -15.13 -16.07 15.29
CA HIS A 33 -16.46 -15.59 15.71
C HIS A 33 -16.56 -14.08 15.90
N ASN A 34 -15.43 -13.36 15.95
CA ASN A 34 -15.42 -11.90 16.07
C ASN A 34 -15.37 -11.25 14.69
N ASN A 35 -16.41 -10.50 14.32
CA ASN A 35 -16.50 -9.86 13.00
C ASN A 35 -15.33 -8.92 12.69
N ALA A 36 -14.81 -8.17 13.67
CA ALA A 36 -13.69 -7.27 13.44
C ALA A 36 -12.39 -8.02 13.12
N LEU A 37 -12.16 -9.18 13.75
CA LEU A 37 -11.03 -10.07 13.42
C LEU A 37 -11.27 -10.79 12.09
N LYS A 38 -12.52 -11.13 11.76
CA LYS A 38 -12.87 -11.78 10.50
C LYS A 38 -12.65 -10.84 9.31
N MET A 39 -13.02 -9.57 9.44
CA MET A 39 -12.68 -8.52 8.47
C MET A 39 -11.17 -8.31 8.36
N GLN A 40 -10.45 -8.29 9.49
CA GLN A 40 -8.99 -8.19 9.49
C GLN A 40 -8.35 -9.32 8.66
N TYR A 41 -8.79 -10.55 8.92
CA TYR A 41 -8.34 -11.72 8.18
C TYR A 41 -8.62 -11.61 6.68
N TYR A 42 -9.87 -11.31 6.29
CA TYR A 42 -10.22 -11.23 4.87
C TYR A 42 -9.49 -10.12 4.14
N TYR A 43 -9.26 -8.95 4.76
CA TYR A 43 -8.53 -7.88 4.07
C TYR A 43 -7.05 -8.28 3.87
N GLN A 44 -6.42 -8.92 4.86
CA GLN A 44 -5.02 -9.36 4.78
C GLN A 44 -4.85 -10.46 3.74
N ARG A 45 -5.72 -11.48 3.77
CA ARG A 45 -5.70 -12.58 2.79
C ARG A 45 -5.99 -12.06 1.39
N GLY A 46 -6.97 -11.17 1.25
CA GLY A 46 -7.31 -10.54 -0.02
C GLY A 46 -6.15 -9.75 -0.60
N LEU A 47 -5.51 -8.88 0.20
CA LEU A 47 -4.37 -8.10 -0.26
C LEU A 47 -3.16 -8.97 -0.58
N PHE A 48 -2.85 -9.96 0.25
CA PHE A 48 -1.78 -10.92 -0.03
C PHE A 48 -1.97 -11.55 -1.41
N ASN A 49 -3.16 -12.13 -1.67
CA ASN A 49 -3.49 -12.75 -2.94
C ASN A 49 -3.43 -11.76 -4.13
N ALA A 50 -3.95 -10.55 -3.93
CA ALA A 50 -3.92 -9.51 -4.95
C ALA A 50 -2.47 -9.09 -5.27
N LEU A 51 -1.60 -8.98 -4.28
CA LEU A 51 -0.22 -8.49 -4.44
C LEU A 51 0.70 -9.56 -5.03
N THR A 52 0.56 -10.82 -4.64
CA THR A 52 1.41 -11.94 -5.12
C THR A 52 0.98 -12.53 -6.47
N ASN A 53 -0.20 -12.16 -6.99
CA ASN A 53 -0.81 -12.76 -8.19
C ASN A 53 -1.12 -14.26 -8.08
N ASP A 54 -1.13 -14.84 -6.87
CA ASP A 54 -1.32 -16.29 -6.72
C ASP A 54 -2.77 -16.71 -7.01
N LYS A 55 -3.75 -16.07 -6.34
CA LYS A 55 -5.18 -16.42 -6.44
C LYS A 55 -6.06 -15.19 -6.54
N LEU A 56 -6.11 -14.57 -7.72
CA LEU A 56 -6.88 -13.34 -7.94
C LEU A 56 -8.38 -13.50 -7.65
N GLU A 57 -8.97 -14.66 -7.97
CA GLU A 57 -10.38 -14.95 -7.67
C GLU A 57 -10.64 -14.99 -6.15
N ASP A 58 -9.74 -15.62 -5.38
CA ASP A 58 -9.80 -15.61 -3.92
C ASP A 58 -9.65 -14.18 -3.36
N ALA A 59 -8.83 -13.34 -4.00
CA ALA A 59 -8.68 -11.93 -3.60
C ALA A 59 -10.01 -11.19 -3.70
N PHE A 60 -10.70 -11.30 -4.84
CA PHE A 60 -12.02 -10.70 -5.04
C PHE A 60 -13.03 -11.21 -4.01
N TYR A 61 -13.09 -12.53 -3.79
CA TYR A 61 -13.98 -13.13 -2.80
C TYR A 61 -13.76 -12.53 -1.40
N CYS A 62 -12.50 -12.38 -0.98
CA CYS A 62 -12.19 -11.80 0.33
C CYS A 62 -12.73 -10.37 0.49
N PHE A 63 -12.56 -9.52 -0.52
CA PHE A 63 -13.06 -8.15 -0.47
C PHE A 63 -14.58 -8.08 -0.56
N ALA A 64 -15.21 -8.91 -1.39
CA ALA A 64 -16.66 -9.01 -1.47
C ALA A 64 -17.28 -9.44 -0.13
N ARG A 65 -16.66 -10.39 0.59
CA ARG A 65 -17.12 -10.79 1.94
C ARG A 65 -17.10 -9.65 2.94
N ILE A 66 -16.16 -8.72 2.83
CA ILE A 66 -16.15 -7.53 3.70
C ILE A 66 -17.34 -6.63 3.34
N LEU A 67 -17.51 -6.31 2.05
CA LEU A 67 -18.47 -5.31 1.59
C LEU A 67 -19.93 -5.76 1.66
N GLU A 68 -20.20 -7.05 1.45
CA GLU A 68 -21.54 -7.59 1.24
C GLU A 68 -22.08 -8.41 2.42
N ASP A 69 -21.27 -8.65 3.47
CA ASP A 69 -21.66 -9.49 4.62
C ASP A 69 -21.12 -8.95 5.95
N LEU A 70 -19.82 -8.67 6.05
CA LEU A 70 -19.22 -8.31 7.35
C LEU A 70 -19.34 -6.83 7.72
N ASP A 71 -19.42 -5.94 6.72
CA ASP A 71 -19.55 -4.49 6.88
C ASP A 71 -20.51 -3.91 5.85
N GLU A 72 -21.70 -4.50 5.68
CA GLU A 72 -22.72 -4.09 4.69
C GLU A 72 -23.09 -2.60 4.74
N ARG A 73 -22.94 -1.97 5.91
CA ARG A 73 -23.22 -0.53 6.09
C ARG A 73 -22.05 0.38 5.71
N HIS A 74 -20.91 -0.20 5.36
CA HIS A 74 -19.71 0.49 4.88
C HIS A 74 -19.16 1.46 5.93
N GLN A 75 -19.16 1.05 7.20
CA GLN A 75 -18.90 1.94 8.34
C GLN A 75 -17.47 1.84 8.89
N THR A 76 -16.73 0.78 8.53
CA THR A 76 -15.40 0.54 9.11
C THR A 76 -14.28 0.86 8.12
N ILE A 77 -13.06 0.98 8.65
CA ILE A 77 -11.85 1.10 7.83
C ILE A 77 -11.66 -0.10 6.88
N TYR A 78 -12.23 -1.26 7.19
CA TYR A 78 -12.09 -2.46 6.36
C TYR A 78 -12.81 -2.32 5.02
N THR A 79 -13.90 -1.54 4.94
CA THR A 79 -14.53 -1.20 3.66
C THR A 79 -13.55 -0.47 2.74
N HIS A 80 -12.79 0.49 3.29
CA HIS A 80 -11.82 1.26 2.52
C HIS A 80 -10.60 0.42 2.12
N LEU A 81 -10.17 -0.50 2.99
CA LEU A 81 -9.16 -1.50 2.64
C LEU A 81 -9.65 -2.46 1.55
N ALA A 82 -10.92 -2.85 1.58
CA ALA A 82 -11.52 -3.68 0.53
C ALA A 82 -11.60 -2.95 -0.80
N TYR A 83 -11.93 -1.65 -0.80
CA TYR A 83 -11.86 -0.82 -2.01
C TYR A 83 -10.44 -0.69 -2.57
N VAL A 84 -9.43 -0.47 -1.72
CA VAL A 84 -8.02 -0.51 -2.15
C VAL A 84 -7.69 -1.86 -2.79
N GLY A 85 -8.08 -2.95 -2.14
CA GLY A 85 -7.88 -4.31 -2.63
C GLY A 85 -8.51 -4.58 -3.99
N LEU A 86 -9.78 -4.18 -4.19
CA LEU A 86 -10.47 -4.26 -5.47
C LEU A 86 -9.81 -3.37 -6.53
N GLY A 87 -9.38 -2.17 -6.16
CA GLY A 87 -8.62 -1.28 -7.02
C GLY A 87 -7.34 -1.93 -7.54
N ILE A 88 -6.56 -2.58 -6.66
CA ILE A 88 -5.36 -3.35 -7.02
C ILE A 88 -5.72 -4.52 -7.94
N PHE A 89 -6.75 -5.29 -7.59
CA PHE A 89 -7.23 -6.43 -8.38
C PHE A 89 -7.58 -6.02 -9.82
N TYR A 90 -8.45 -5.03 -10.00
CA TYR A 90 -8.84 -4.55 -11.33
C TYR A 90 -7.66 -3.93 -12.09
N SER A 91 -6.79 -3.19 -11.39
CA SER A 91 -5.59 -2.60 -11.98
C SER A 91 -4.62 -3.67 -12.53
N LYS A 92 -4.53 -4.83 -11.88
CA LYS A 92 -3.73 -5.97 -12.34
C LYS A 92 -4.35 -6.71 -13.52
N MET A 93 -5.67 -6.69 -13.64
CA MET A 93 -6.38 -7.20 -14.83
C MET A 93 -6.33 -6.23 -16.03
N GLY A 94 -5.71 -5.05 -15.89
CA GLY A 94 -5.72 -4.01 -16.92
C GLY A 94 -7.04 -3.24 -17.01
N LEU A 95 -7.96 -3.48 -16.08
CA LEU A 95 -9.27 -2.83 -15.98
C LEU A 95 -9.14 -1.51 -15.21
N ILE A 96 -8.49 -0.52 -15.85
CA ILE A 96 -8.11 0.74 -15.21
C ILE A 96 -9.33 1.58 -14.82
N LYS A 97 -10.41 1.56 -15.59
CA LYS A 97 -11.62 2.33 -15.29
C LYS A 97 -12.28 1.83 -13.99
N GLU A 98 -12.37 0.52 -13.84
CA GLU A 98 -12.89 -0.16 -12.67
C GLU A 98 -11.97 0.08 -11.47
N ALA A 99 -10.66 0.02 -11.66
CA ALA A 99 -9.70 0.36 -10.62
C ALA A 99 -9.88 1.83 -10.15
N SER A 100 -10.00 2.78 -11.08
CA SER A 100 -10.24 4.19 -10.78
C SER A 100 -11.50 4.39 -9.95
N PHE A 101 -12.59 3.70 -10.28
CA PHE A 101 -13.84 3.78 -9.51
C PHE A 101 -13.64 3.44 -8.03
N PHE A 102 -12.88 2.39 -7.71
CA PHE A 102 -12.61 2.04 -6.31
C PHE A 102 -11.64 3.00 -5.65
N PHE A 103 -10.57 3.42 -6.33
CA PHE A 103 -9.62 4.38 -5.77
C PHE A 103 -10.22 5.78 -5.57
N GLU A 104 -11.21 6.20 -6.36
CA GLU A 104 -11.97 7.43 -6.13
C GLU A 104 -12.79 7.38 -4.82
N LYS A 105 -13.41 6.23 -4.51
CA LYS A 105 -14.08 6.05 -3.21
C LYS A 105 -13.09 6.17 -2.05
N VAL A 106 -11.91 5.60 -2.22
CA VAL A 106 -10.84 5.67 -1.22
C VAL A 106 -10.32 7.10 -1.07
N TRP A 107 -10.11 7.82 -2.17
CA TRP A 107 -9.73 9.23 -2.17
C TRP A 107 -10.74 10.09 -1.39
N ASN A 108 -12.03 9.94 -1.66
CA ASN A 108 -13.08 10.70 -0.96
C ASN A 108 -13.05 10.44 0.55
N TYR A 109 -12.81 9.19 0.98
CA TYR A 109 -12.63 8.88 2.39
C TYR A 109 -11.41 9.59 2.99
N ILE A 110 -10.27 9.54 2.31
CA ILE A 110 -9.03 10.20 2.73
C ILE A 110 -9.24 11.72 2.87
N ASP A 111 -9.87 12.37 1.90
CA ASP A 111 -10.09 13.83 1.89
C ASP A 111 -11.05 14.27 3.02
N VAL A 112 -12.14 13.52 3.26
CA VAL A 112 -13.06 13.79 4.37
C VAL A 112 -12.36 13.70 5.73
N HIS A 113 -11.39 12.79 5.88
CA HIS A 113 -10.67 12.53 7.13
C HIS A 113 -9.25 13.12 7.12
N LYS A 114 -9.00 14.21 6.37
CA LYS A 114 -7.65 14.77 6.20
C LYS A 114 -7.10 15.48 7.43
N ASP A 115 -7.99 16.05 8.24
CA ASP A 115 -7.67 16.80 9.46
C ASP A 115 -7.71 15.91 10.71
N GLU A 116 -8.07 14.63 10.56
CA GLU A 116 -8.10 13.70 11.67
C GLU A 116 -6.69 13.36 12.13
N THR A 117 -6.43 13.66 13.40
CA THR A 117 -5.23 13.17 14.08
C THR A 117 -5.58 11.81 14.68
N PHE A 118 -4.96 10.76 14.17
CA PHE A 118 -5.13 9.40 14.71
C PHE A 118 -4.36 9.31 16.03
N GLN A 119 -4.96 9.83 17.11
CA GLN A 119 -4.45 9.67 18.46
C GLN A 119 -4.35 8.19 18.80
N LYS A 120 -3.14 7.70 19.15
CA LYS A 120 -2.71 6.47 19.89
C LYS A 120 -3.64 5.25 20.02
N ASN A 121 -4.67 5.10 19.21
CA ASN A 121 -5.64 4.01 19.25
C ASN A 121 -5.09 2.87 18.40
N GLY A 122 -4.06 2.20 18.92
CA GLY A 122 -3.49 0.99 18.35
C GLY A 122 -2.69 1.20 17.06
N ILE A 123 -1.44 0.73 17.06
CA ILE A 123 -0.54 0.72 15.89
C ILE A 123 -1.21 0.18 14.61
N ASN A 124 -2.15 -0.75 14.73
CA ASN A 124 -2.85 -1.38 13.60
C ASN A 124 -3.76 -0.43 12.80
N ILE A 125 -4.47 0.50 13.45
CA ILE A 125 -5.31 1.47 12.72
C ILE A 125 -4.41 2.32 11.83
N TYR A 126 -3.28 2.72 12.38
CA TYR A 126 -2.29 3.50 11.67
C TYR A 126 -1.68 2.72 10.48
N LEU A 127 -1.35 1.43 10.64
CA LEU A 127 -0.89 0.57 9.55
C LEU A 127 -1.89 0.51 8.40
N ARG A 128 -3.18 0.43 8.70
CA ARG A 128 -4.26 0.38 7.72
C ARG A 128 -4.41 1.68 6.95
N ILE A 129 -4.27 2.82 7.63
CA ILE A 129 -4.29 4.13 6.98
C ILE A 129 -3.09 4.29 6.06
N LEU A 130 -1.89 3.89 6.49
CA LEU A 130 -0.71 3.88 5.62
C LEU A 130 -0.90 2.97 4.40
N THR A 131 -1.53 1.81 4.58
CA THR A 131 -1.88 0.91 3.47
C THR A 131 -2.79 1.60 2.46
N ILE A 132 -3.84 2.24 2.96
CA ILE A 132 -4.81 2.99 2.15
C ILE A 132 -4.12 4.10 1.38
N VAL A 133 -3.34 4.94 2.07
CA VAL A 133 -2.64 6.08 1.48
C VAL A 133 -1.62 5.62 0.45
N PHE A 134 -0.79 4.62 0.78
CA PHE A 134 0.29 4.15 -0.08
C PHE A 134 -0.22 3.59 -1.41
N TYR A 135 -1.15 2.62 -1.37
CA TYR A 135 -1.63 1.99 -2.60
C TYR A 135 -2.48 2.94 -3.45
N THR A 136 -3.16 3.89 -2.83
CA THR A 136 -3.89 4.94 -3.56
C THR A 136 -2.91 5.89 -4.26
N ALA A 137 -1.79 6.25 -3.62
CA ALA A 137 -0.74 7.04 -4.26
C ALA A 137 -0.11 6.30 -5.44
N GLU A 138 0.26 5.03 -5.25
CA GLU A 138 0.82 4.18 -6.31
C GLU A 138 -0.13 4.07 -7.51
N PHE A 139 -1.44 3.96 -7.26
CA PHE A 139 -2.44 3.98 -8.31
C PHE A 139 -2.49 5.32 -9.06
N TYR A 140 -2.48 6.45 -8.33
CA TYR A 140 -2.51 7.76 -8.98
C TYR A 140 -1.24 8.04 -9.80
N ILE A 141 -0.07 7.54 -9.41
CA ILE A 141 1.13 7.51 -10.27
C ILE A 141 0.85 6.74 -11.56
N LYS A 142 0.25 5.55 -11.47
CA LYS A 142 -0.05 4.70 -12.63
C LYS A 142 -0.95 5.39 -13.66
N VAL A 143 -1.87 6.25 -13.22
CA VAL A 143 -2.75 7.04 -14.10
C VAL A 143 -2.22 8.45 -14.39
N ASN A 144 -0.97 8.75 -14.01
CA ASN A 144 -0.29 10.04 -14.18
C ASN A 144 -0.92 11.23 -13.43
N ASP A 145 -1.70 10.97 -12.38
CA ASP A 145 -2.20 12.00 -11.46
C ASP A 145 -1.18 12.23 -10.34
N TYR A 146 -0.08 12.88 -10.70
CA TYR A 146 1.04 13.11 -9.79
C TYR A 146 0.71 14.09 -8.66
N GLU A 147 -0.27 14.98 -8.87
CA GLU A 147 -0.74 15.91 -7.83
C GLU A 147 -1.36 15.14 -6.65
N LYS A 148 -2.38 14.31 -6.93
CA LYS A 148 -3.00 13.47 -5.89
C LYS A 148 -2.01 12.51 -5.25
N SER A 149 -1.12 11.92 -6.06
CA SER A 149 -0.11 11.03 -5.50
C SER A 149 0.86 11.77 -4.58
N ASN A 150 1.32 12.97 -4.93
CA ASN A 150 2.23 13.75 -4.08
C ASN A 150 1.55 14.16 -2.76
N GLU A 151 0.26 14.51 -2.79
CA GLU A 151 -0.51 14.79 -1.58
C GLU A 151 -0.54 13.58 -0.64
N LEU A 152 -0.86 12.40 -1.18
CA LEU A 152 -0.91 11.15 -0.43
C LEU A 152 0.46 10.74 0.11
N ILE A 153 1.52 10.83 -0.70
CA ILE A 153 2.89 10.52 -0.25
C ILE A 153 3.31 11.45 0.88
N SER A 154 3.03 12.75 0.75
CA SER A 154 3.34 13.74 1.79
C SER A 154 2.58 13.45 3.09
N ARG A 155 1.30 13.07 2.99
CA ARG A 155 0.51 12.61 4.13
C ARG A 155 1.10 11.34 4.76
N GLY A 156 1.47 10.34 3.96
CA GLY A 156 2.09 9.11 4.42
C GLY A 156 3.41 9.34 5.15
N ILE A 157 4.28 10.22 4.62
CA ILE A 157 5.55 10.59 5.26
C ILE A 157 5.30 11.33 6.57
N ARG A 158 4.35 12.28 6.60
CA ARG A 158 3.98 13.00 7.83
C ARG A 158 3.49 12.03 8.90
N LEU A 159 2.58 11.13 8.54
CA LEU A 159 2.11 10.06 9.41
C LEU A 159 3.32 9.29 9.96
N CYS A 160 4.27 8.86 9.10
CA CYS A 160 5.44 8.05 9.49
C CYS A 160 6.32 8.80 10.49
N SER A 161 6.54 10.09 10.26
CA SER A 161 7.32 10.96 11.14
C SER A 161 6.67 11.13 12.52
N GLU A 162 5.36 11.35 12.58
CA GLU A 162 4.63 11.58 13.83
C GLU A 162 4.60 10.36 14.75
N GLN A 163 4.66 9.15 14.20
CA GLN A 163 4.61 7.89 14.94
C GLN A 163 5.96 7.15 15.01
N HIS A 164 7.04 7.76 14.52
CA HIS A 164 8.37 7.15 14.43
C HIS A 164 8.38 5.79 13.70
N ILE A 165 7.60 5.68 12.63
CA ILE A 165 7.48 4.47 11.83
C ILE A 165 8.39 4.55 10.62
N THR A 166 9.37 3.64 10.59
CA THR A 166 10.45 3.66 9.58
C THR A 166 10.21 2.68 8.43
N TYR A 167 9.42 1.62 8.62
CA TYR A 167 9.29 0.53 7.63
C TYR A 167 8.49 0.91 6.38
N TYR A 168 7.66 1.96 6.42
CA TYR A 168 6.91 2.45 5.25
C TYR A 168 7.64 3.53 4.45
N LEU A 169 8.59 4.23 5.08
CA LEU A 169 9.36 5.31 4.46
C LEU A 169 10.14 4.89 3.19
N PRO A 170 10.75 3.68 3.09
CA PRO A 170 11.42 3.25 1.87
C PRO A 170 10.48 3.31 0.67
N ARG A 171 9.27 2.78 0.82
CA ARG A 171 8.26 2.67 -0.23
C ARG A 171 7.72 4.04 -0.63
N LEU A 172 7.44 4.91 0.35
CA LEU A 172 6.96 6.27 0.09
C LEU A 172 8.00 7.12 -0.64
N LYS A 173 9.27 7.06 -0.22
CA LYS A 173 10.37 7.78 -0.89
C LYS A 173 10.67 7.22 -2.28
N PHE A 174 10.49 5.92 -2.49
CA PHE A 174 10.56 5.32 -3.82
C PHE A 174 9.49 5.92 -4.75
N LEU A 175 8.24 6.07 -4.28
CA LEU A 175 7.18 6.71 -5.07
C LEU A 175 7.51 8.18 -5.39
N SER A 176 8.07 8.94 -4.43
CA SER A 176 8.56 10.30 -4.71
C SER A 176 9.60 10.32 -5.83
N ALA A 177 10.55 9.37 -5.84
CA ALA A 177 11.55 9.28 -6.90
C ALA A 177 10.92 8.95 -8.27
N VAL A 178 9.93 8.05 -8.31
CA VAL A 178 9.19 7.73 -9.53
C VAL A 178 8.49 8.98 -10.10
N ILE A 179 7.82 9.76 -9.24
CA ILE A 179 7.19 11.02 -9.67
C ILE A 179 8.25 12.00 -10.18
N ALA A 180 9.35 12.19 -9.44
CA ALA A 180 10.41 13.12 -9.82
C ALA A 180 11.02 12.77 -11.19
N ILE A 181 11.19 11.49 -11.51
CA ILE A 181 11.63 11.03 -12.84
C ILE A 181 10.60 11.39 -13.91
N ASN A 182 9.32 11.09 -13.68
CA ASN A 182 8.25 11.37 -14.65
C ASN A 182 8.05 12.87 -14.90
N GLU A 183 8.20 13.70 -13.87
CA GLU A 183 8.16 15.16 -13.94
C GLU A 183 9.47 15.78 -14.43
N LYS A 184 10.49 14.96 -14.75
CA LYS A 184 11.81 15.39 -15.22
C LYS A 184 12.49 16.38 -14.28
N LYS A 185 12.39 16.14 -12.97
CA LYS A 185 13.09 16.92 -11.94
C LYS A 185 14.61 16.83 -12.12
N PRO A 186 15.37 17.76 -11.53
CA PRO A 186 16.83 17.71 -11.58
C PRO A 186 17.39 16.36 -11.10
N HIS A 187 18.46 15.89 -11.75
CA HIS A 187 19.12 14.63 -11.42
C HIS A 187 19.50 14.53 -9.93
N THR A 188 19.95 15.64 -9.34
CA THR A 188 20.31 15.72 -7.92
C THR A 188 19.13 15.46 -6.99
N GLU A 189 17.92 15.90 -7.36
CA GLU A 189 16.69 15.65 -6.59
C GLU A 189 16.28 14.18 -6.66
N ILE A 190 16.32 13.60 -7.88
CA ILE A 190 16.00 12.19 -8.12
C ILE A 190 16.96 11.28 -7.32
N GLU A 191 18.27 11.51 -7.41
CA GLU A 191 19.26 10.70 -6.69
C GLU A 191 19.17 10.89 -5.17
N GLY A 192 18.81 12.08 -4.69
CA GLY A 192 18.51 12.34 -3.28
C GLY A 192 17.37 11.44 -2.78
N LEU A 193 16.24 11.43 -3.49
CA LEU A 193 15.07 10.61 -3.14
C LEU A 193 15.36 9.11 -3.19
N LEU A 194 16.09 8.64 -4.21
CA LEU A 194 16.52 7.23 -4.31
C LEU A 194 17.46 6.84 -3.16
N SER A 195 18.35 7.74 -2.76
CA SER A 195 19.29 7.50 -1.65
C SER A 195 18.59 7.47 -0.29
N GLU A 196 17.63 8.37 -0.05
CA GLU A 196 16.78 8.34 1.14
C GLU A 196 15.97 7.03 1.22
N SER A 197 15.33 6.65 0.11
CA SER A 197 14.59 5.39 -0.01
C SER A 197 15.48 4.18 0.33
N LEU A 198 16.71 4.16 -0.22
CA LEU A 198 17.68 3.08 0.03
C LEU A 198 18.15 3.04 1.48
N ALA A 199 18.40 4.19 2.10
CA ALA A 199 18.82 4.26 3.50
C ALA A 199 17.77 3.65 4.42
N PHE A 200 16.50 4.02 4.23
CA PHE A 200 15.41 3.40 4.99
C PHE A 200 15.24 1.91 4.63
N ALA A 201 15.38 1.52 3.37
CA ALA A 201 15.24 0.12 2.97
C ALA A 201 16.24 -0.76 3.73
N LYS A 202 17.51 -0.34 3.80
CA LYS A 202 18.58 -1.04 4.52
C LYS A 202 18.35 -1.13 6.02
N ILE A 203 17.91 -0.03 6.65
CA ILE A 203 17.60 -0.01 8.10
C ILE A 203 16.49 -1.00 8.43
N ASN A 204 15.51 -1.18 7.55
CA ASN A 204 14.37 -2.07 7.76
C ASN A 204 14.52 -3.44 7.08
N HIS A 205 15.70 -3.77 6.53
CA HIS A 205 15.94 -5.02 5.80
C HIS A 205 14.93 -5.30 4.66
N ASN A 206 14.47 -4.26 3.97
CA ASN A 206 13.48 -4.38 2.89
C ASN A 206 14.16 -4.62 1.53
N GLU A 207 14.54 -5.88 1.29
CA GLU A 207 15.22 -6.30 0.06
C GLU A 207 14.40 -6.07 -1.22
N VAL A 208 13.06 -6.12 -1.11
CA VAL A 208 12.14 -5.88 -2.24
C VAL A 208 12.29 -4.44 -2.73
N VAL A 209 12.29 -3.47 -1.83
CA VAL A 209 12.47 -2.05 -2.18
C VAL A 209 13.90 -1.79 -2.66
N GLU A 210 14.92 -2.42 -2.08
CA GLU A 210 16.30 -2.30 -2.57
C GLU A 210 16.42 -2.74 -4.04
N ALA A 211 15.80 -3.87 -4.39
CA ALA A 211 15.76 -4.35 -5.78
C ALA A 211 15.02 -3.38 -6.71
N ARG A 212 13.87 -2.83 -6.27
CA ARG A 212 13.09 -1.83 -7.04
C ARG A 212 13.91 -0.55 -7.28
N ILE A 213 14.62 -0.05 -6.27
CA ILE A 213 15.48 1.13 -6.39
C ILE A 213 16.59 0.88 -7.41
N LYS A 214 17.27 -0.26 -7.31
CA LYS A 214 18.34 -0.63 -8.25
C LYS A 214 17.84 -0.66 -9.69
N ALA A 215 16.71 -1.34 -9.93
CA ALA A 215 16.11 -1.42 -11.26
C ALA A 215 15.70 -0.04 -11.80
N LEU A 216 15.10 0.81 -10.95
CA LEU A 216 14.69 2.16 -11.35
C LEU A 216 15.90 3.04 -11.70
N ARG A 217 16.96 3.00 -10.89
CA ARG A 217 18.20 3.75 -11.13
C ARG A 217 18.90 3.31 -12.41
N GLU A 218 18.99 2.00 -12.65
CA GLU A 218 19.56 1.46 -13.90
C GLU A 218 18.78 1.91 -15.14
N LYS A 219 17.44 1.89 -15.07
CA LYS A 219 16.58 2.37 -16.15
C LYS A 219 16.79 3.87 -16.40
N TYR A 220 16.77 4.67 -15.33
CA TYR A 220 16.90 6.12 -15.43
C TYR A 220 18.26 6.54 -16.00
N ASN A 221 19.36 5.93 -15.57
CA ASN A 221 20.70 6.25 -16.09
C ASN A 221 20.83 5.95 -17.59
N LYS A 222 20.29 4.81 -18.06
CA LYS A 222 20.24 4.51 -19.50
C LYS A 222 19.49 5.56 -20.30
N GLU A 223 18.37 6.06 -19.77
CA GLU A 223 17.58 7.12 -20.44
C GLU A 223 18.28 8.48 -20.45
N VAL A 224 19.14 8.76 -19.45
CA VAL A 224 19.96 9.98 -19.41
C VAL A 224 21.12 9.87 -20.39
N ASP A 225 21.82 8.73 -20.43
CA ASP A 225 22.94 8.50 -21.36
C ASP A 225 22.49 8.60 -22.81
N LEU A 226 21.36 8.00 -23.19
CA LEU A 226 20.76 8.09 -24.53
C LEU A 226 20.36 9.52 -24.95
N LYS A 227 20.18 10.45 -24.02
CA LYS A 227 19.86 11.86 -24.33
C LYS A 227 21.11 12.73 -24.47
N ASN A 228 22.26 12.22 -24.03
CA ASN A 228 23.54 12.91 -24.10
C ASN A 228 24.39 12.44 -25.30
N GLU A 229 23.93 11.44 -26.05
CA GLU A 229 24.42 11.01 -27.37
C GLU A 229 23.71 11.75 -28.51
#